data_AF-M2Y9U5-F1
#
_entry.id   AF-M2Y9U5-F1
#
_cell.length_a   1.000
_cell.length_b   1.000
_cell.length_c   1.000
_cell.angle_alpha   90.00
_cell.angle_beta   90.00
_cell.angle_gamma   90.00
#
_symmetry.space_group_name_H-M   'P 1'
#
loop_
_entity.id
_entity.type
_entity.pdbx_description
1 polymer ?
#
loop_
_entity_poly.entity_id
_entity_poly.type
_entity_poly.pdbx_seq_one_letter_code
_entity_poly.pdbx_strand_id
1 'polypeptide(L)'
;METNSFRVVDFATARAQELKLLREQVKSLGGKKQLFQSLPWHLRRRTMSHQTCRLPKKWKKKTQDIENKPSIGKNKCRKYRRKVKYLRENLKSRLSRQNRLETHLWFAKRFHMIPYFGYQVPWCSVDRKERSAYRALRDRVVIYDASLVDWILLEDTQLNIVKGLFKVLETEQEKKLVEQPEFLLGKAVLHTFVERNEYNSEATILQVIWAPRNGLNDNEICKVLVCIPFLGSHEARDTFIYSVFGQVFKRKTLALNRFHVLGPKSLAMIRRCFQIKEEDGSYLRKEENGMPNQVDNTPGFHMGFPHFCPFSERQKDASCDWLEDFERWMIEETWNSNVAKESCQIPVVLISRPFQSSSGNSIGRWDILIPSGLGASFLHAARHMGAQAIGLKEYRKIFFECEKLHFPEDFPQSTFFKDIVVRNACENLEALFKKPPAKRGSNQLPFSVFPPLWNQIGKSPMEAVPIWHSMKNRLLQIANYCDSSQALSLMQHLKSCSYWSEDALWKNPILRNLDYETLVPVFIELIGKGKVSSYAPFFLPGDQDASLFSTFKKSSQMQGRKLVGYITQTSYSFAKGCICCIGYIFSIHQTGEWQPIIVPRTIDFAEFIPAKCRKLNTEFLFDF
;
A
#
# COMPACT_ATOMS: atom_id res chain seq x y z
N MET A 1 0.77 -56.33 55.12
CA MET A 1 0.95 -55.29 54.07
C MET A 1 0.15 -55.73 52.86
N GLU A 2 -1.10 -55.28 52.74
CA GLU A 2 -1.86 -55.50 51.51
C GLU A 2 -1.32 -54.55 50.44
N THR A 3 -0.71 -55.13 49.40
CA THR A 3 -0.28 -54.38 48.24
C THR A 3 -1.52 -53.85 47.52
N ASN A 4 -1.73 -52.53 47.56
CA ASN A 4 -2.70 -51.81 46.71
C ASN A 4 -2.35 -52.05 45.24
N SER A 5 -2.76 -53.20 44.70
CA SER A 5 -2.54 -53.59 43.32
C SER A 5 -3.79 -53.22 42.51
N PHE A 6 -3.62 -52.29 41.58
CA PHE A 6 -4.68 -51.81 40.71
C PHE A 6 -4.93 -52.81 39.58
N ARG A 7 -6.07 -53.50 39.59
CA ARG A 7 -6.46 -54.43 38.52
C ARG A 7 -6.95 -53.66 37.30
N VAL A 8 -6.02 -53.41 36.38
CA VAL A 8 -6.23 -52.63 35.16
C VAL A 8 -7.38 -53.19 34.31
N VAL A 9 -7.51 -54.52 34.24
CA VAL A 9 -8.52 -55.19 33.40
C VAL A 9 -9.93 -54.96 33.96
N ASP A 10 -10.14 -55.13 35.26
CA ASP A 10 -11.44 -54.96 35.92
C ASP A 10 -11.91 -53.49 35.83
N PHE A 11 -10.99 -52.55 36.00
CA PHE A 11 -11.28 -51.13 35.86
C PHE A 11 -11.57 -50.72 34.41
N ALA A 12 -10.84 -51.27 33.44
CA ALA A 12 -11.04 -50.99 32.02
C ALA A 12 -12.34 -51.61 31.49
N THR A 13 -12.70 -52.80 31.97
CA THR A 13 -13.95 -53.48 31.60
C THR A 13 -15.17 -52.75 32.16
N ALA A 14 -15.14 -52.33 33.43
CA ALA A 14 -16.21 -51.53 34.04
C ALA A 14 -16.49 -50.23 33.27
N ARG A 15 -15.46 -49.59 32.70
CA ARG A 15 -15.59 -48.33 31.92
C ARG A 15 -15.56 -48.50 30.41
N ALA A 16 -15.64 -49.72 29.91
CA ALA A 16 -15.53 -50.00 28.46
C ALA A 16 -16.66 -49.33 27.66
N GLN A 17 -17.87 -49.29 28.21
CA GLN A 17 -19.02 -48.63 27.57
C GLN A 17 -18.86 -47.11 27.53
N GLU A 18 -18.41 -46.49 28.61
CA GLU A 18 -18.10 -45.05 28.68
C GLU A 18 -17.02 -44.67 27.64
N LEU A 19 -15.96 -45.46 27.55
CA LEU A 19 -14.87 -45.27 26.58
C LEU A 19 -15.36 -45.43 25.13
N LYS A 20 -16.33 -46.30 24.89
CA LYS A 20 -16.94 -46.50 23.56
C LYS A 20 -17.78 -45.29 23.16
N LEU A 21 -18.64 -44.80 24.05
CA LEU A 21 -19.44 -43.59 23.84
C LEU A 21 -18.57 -42.35 23.60
N LEU A 22 -17.52 -42.18 24.42
CA LEU A 22 -16.54 -41.11 24.24
C LEU A 22 -15.85 -41.21 22.87
N ARG A 23 -15.49 -42.41 22.43
CA ARG A 23 -14.84 -42.62 21.13
C ARG A 23 -15.77 -42.31 19.97
N GLU A 24 -17.06 -42.60 20.09
CA GLU A 24 -18.08 -42.27 19.08
C GLU A 24 -18.29 -40.75 18.98
N GLN A 25 -18.39 -40.06 20.12
CA GLN A 25 -18.44 -38.59 20.17
C GLN A 25 -17.15 -37.91 19.67
N VAL A 26 -15.98 -38.49 19.92
CA VAL A 26 -14.70 -37.95 19.40
C VAL A 26 -14.54 -38.23 17.90
N LYS A 27 -15.05 -39.36 17.39
CA LYS A 27 -15.06 -39.64 15.94
C LYS A 27 -15.90 -38.63 15.17
N SER A 28 -17.04 -38.17 15.71
CA SER A 28 -17.87 -37.14 15.06
C SER A 28 -17.18 -35.76 15.00
N LEU A 29 -16.20 -35.51 15.88
CA LEU A 29 -15.36 -34.30 15.91
C LEU A 29 -14.11 -34.39 14.99
N GLY A 30 -13.91 -35.51 14.30
CA GLY A 30 -12.82 -35.74 13.34
C GLY A 30 -11.63 -36.52 13.92
N GLY A 31 -11.04 -37.40 13.08
CA GLY A 31 -10.07 -38.44 13.48
C GLY A 31 -8.74 -37.97 14.09
N LYS A 32 -7.89 -38.94 14.47
CA LYS A 32 -6.59 -38.77 15.17
C LYS A 32 -5.62 -37.86 14.40
N LYS A 33 -5.76 -36.54 14.54
CA LYS A 33 -4.73 -35.58 14.15
C LYS A 33 -3.61 -35.65 15.19
N GLN A 34 -2.36 -35.72 14.75
CA GLN A 34 -1.23 -35.54 15.66
C GLN A 34 -1.40 -34.21 16.42
N LEU A 35 -0.97 -34.14 17.68
CA LEU A 35 -1.15 -32.96 18.54
C LEU A 35 -0.66 -31.65 17.90
N PHE A 36 0.39 -31.70 17.08
CA PHE A 36 0.90 -30.52 16.37
C PHE A 36 0.03 -30.12 15.16
N GLN A 37 -0.73 -31.07 14.60
CA GLN A 37 -1.65 -30.89 13.48
C GLN A 37 -3.06 -30.49 13.92
N SER A 38 -3.41 -30.60 15.20
CA SER A 38 -4.66 -30.01 15.69
C SER A 38 -4.62 -28.48 15.63
N LEU A 39 -3.44 -27.85 15.63
CA LEU A 39 -3.32 -26.38 15.72
C LEU A 39 -3.82 -25.74 14.42
N PRO A 40 -4.54 -24.61 14.46
CA PRO A 40 -4.77 -23.83 13.27
C PRO A 40 -3.44 -23.52 12.57
N TRP A 41 -3.40 -23.67 11.24
CA TRP A 41 -2.15 -23.61 10.47
C TRP A 41 -1.36 -22.30 10.71
N HIS A 42 -2.06 -21.17 10.89
CA HIS A 42 -1.45 -19.86 11.11
C HIS A 42 -0.77 -19.69 12.49
N LEU A 43 -1.04 -20.59 13.43
CA LEU A 43 -0.36 -20.65 14.74
C LEU A 43 0.78 -21.68 14.76
N ARG A 44 0.85 -22.59 13.77
CA ARG A 44 1.88 -23.63 13.72
C ARG A 44 3.27 -23.03 13.52
N ARG A 45 4.26 -23.55 14.27
CA ARG A 45 5.68 -23.26 14.05
C ARG A 45 6.41 -24.53 13.62
N ARG A 46 7.37 -24.39 12.68
CA ARG A 46 8.11 -25.52 12.11
C ARG A 46 8.86 -26.36 13.15
N THR A 47 9.32 -25.73 14.24
CA THR A 47 10.12 -26.40 15.27
C THR A 47 9.32 -26.79 16.51
N MET A 48 7.98 -26.80 16.50
CA MET A 48 7.19 -27.16 17.69
C MET A 48 7.41 -28.60 18.14
N SER A 49 7.77 -29.50 17.23
CA SER A 49 8.12 -30.90 17.55
C SER A 49 9.39 -31.03 18.39
N HIS A 50 10.37 -30.13 18.19
CA HIS A 50 11.67 -30.16 18.89
C HIS A 50 11.78 -29.09 19.99
N GLN A 51 10.91 -28.08 19.97
CA GLN A 51 10.85 -26.98 20.94
C GLN A 51 9.40 -26.78 21.38
N THR A 52 8.97 -27.59 22.36
CA THR A 52 7.64 -27.53 22.98
C THR A 52 7.32 -26.14 23.55
N CYS A 53 8.35 -25.36 23.91
CA CYS A 53 8.21 -23.99 24.39
C CYS A 53 7.52 -23.02 23.40
N ARG A 54 7.44 -23.37 22.10
CA ARG A 54 6.76 -22.57 21.07
C ARG A 54 5.27 -22.85 20.93
N LEU A 55 4.75 -23.89 21.60
CA LEU A 55 3.31 -24.16 21.65
C LEU A 55 2.60 -23.18 22.60
N PRO A 56 1.31 -22.89 22.37
CA PRO A 56 0.48 -22.22 23.37
C PRO A 56 0.48 -22.98 24.70
N LYS A 57 0.41 -22.28 25.85
CA LYS A 57 0.47 -22.91 27.19
C LYS A 57 -0.52 -24.07 27.37
N LYS A 58 -1.76 -23.91 26.89
CA LYS A 58 -2.81 -24.96 26.92
C LYS A 58 -2.37 -26.26 26.20
N TRP A 59 -1.51 -26.14 25.19
CA TRP A 59 -1.07 -27.24 24.33
C TRP A 59 0.28 -27.81 24.75
N LYS A 60 1.08 -27.02 25.47
CA LYS A 60 2.29 -27.50 26.16
C LYS A 60 1.95 -28.56 27.21
N LYS A 61 0.84 -28.40 27.94
CA LYS A 61 0.38 -29.41 28.91
C LYS A 61 0.16 -30.77 28.23
N LYS A 62 -0.30 -30.77 26.98
CA LYS A 62 -0.51 -31.99 26.18
C LYS A 62 0.77 -32.58 25.57
N THR A 63 1.91 -31.86 25.61
CA THR A 63 3.21 -32.38 25.15
C THR A 63 4.05 -32.98 26.27
N GLN A 64 3.66 -32.83 27.54
CA GLN A 64 4.41 -33.38 28.68
C GLN A 64 4.55 -34.91 28.57
N ASP A 65 3.58 -35.59 27.95
CA ASP A 65 3.62 -37.03 27.68
C ASP A 65 4.64 -37.45 26.59
N ILE A 66 5.17 -36.50 25.81
CA ILE A 66 6.14 -36.74 24.71
C ILE A 66 7.59 -36.48 25.18
N GLU A 67 7.80 -35.85 26.34
CA GLU A 67 9.09 -35.35 26.81
C GLU A 67 10.05 -36.43 27.39
N ASN A 68 9.68 -37.72 27.36
CA ASN A 68 10.57 -38.84 27.71
C ASN A 68 11.50 -39.23 26.54
N LYS A 69 12.33 -38.31 26.04
CA LYS A 69 13.46 -38.66 25.16
C LYS A 69 14.77 -38.13 25.72
N PRO A 70 15.81 -38.98 25.88
CA PRO A 70 17.09 -38.52 26.39
C PRO A 70 17.73 -37.54 25.41
N SER A 71 18.21 -36.41 25.95
CA SER A 71 18.84 -35.37 25.16
C SER A 71 20.30 -35.72 24.86
N ILE A 72 20.60 -36.03 23.61
CA ILE A 72 21.99 -36.12 23.10
C ILE A 72 22.62 -34.72 23.13
N GLY A 73 23.84 -34.64 23.65
CA GLY A 73 24.62 -33.41 23.87
C GLY A 73 24.74 -32.55 22.61
N LYS A 74 24.56 -31.24 22.78
CA LYS A 74 24.66 -30.25 21.68
C LYS A 74 25.96 -29.48 21.80
N ASN A 75 26.73 -29.43 20.71
CA ASN A 75 27.87 -28.53 20.54
C ASN A 75 27.50 -27.06 20.85
N LYS A 76 28.50 -26.28 21.29
CA LYS A 76 28.34 -24.88 21.73
C LYS A 76 27.47 -24.09 20.74
N CYS A 77 26.36 -23.55 21.26
CA CYS A 77 25.28 -23.07 20.42
C CYS A 77 25.54 -21.69 19.80
N ARG A 78 24.77 -21.40 18.74
CA ARG A 78 24.69 -20.11 18.02
C ARG A 78 24.47 -18.87 18.93
N LYS A 79 24.17 -19.02 20.24
CA LYS A 79 24.09 -17.93 21.25
C LYS A 79 25.39 -17.12 21.33
N TYR A 80 26.56 -17.73 21.20
CA TYR A 80 27.84 -17.04 21.43
C TYR A 80 28.11 -15.92 20.40
N ARG A 81 27.70 -16.12 19.14
CA ARG A 81 27.81 -15.12 18.06
C ARG A 81 26.67 -14.08 18.07
N ARG A 82 25.74 -14.15 19.03
CA ARG A 82 24.57 -13.26 19.18
C ARG A 82 24.56 -12.54 20.54
N LYS A 83 25.72 -12.14 21.06
CA LYS A 83 25.73 -11.26 22.24
C LYS A 83 25.06 -9.92 21.90
N VAL A 84 24.22 -9.42 22.81
CA VAL A 84 23.37 -8.24 22.61
C VAL A 84 24.18 -7.00 22.20
N LYS A 85 25.41 -6.85 22.75
CA LYS A 85 26.34 -5.76 22.41
C LYS A 85 26.65 -5.70 20.90
N TYR A 86 27.15 -6.80 20.33
CA TYR A 86 27.47 -6.88 18.89
C TYR A 86 26.22 -6.84 18.01
N LEU A 87 25.05 -7.27 18.50
CA LEU A 87 23.79 -7.12 17.77
C LEU A 87 23.37 -5.66 17.65
N ARG A 88 23.49 -4.87 18.73
CA ARG A 88 23.18 -3.43 18.72
C ARG A 88 24.16 -2.65 17.83
N GLU A 89 25.46 -2.93 17.93
CA GLU A 89 26.48 -2.30 17.07
C GLU A 89 26.31 -2.67 15.60
N ASN A 90 26.08 -3.94 15.28
CA ASN A 90 25.77 -4.36 13.91
C ASN A 90 24.43 -3.82 13.40
N LEU A 91 23.45 -3.60 14.28
CA LEU A 91 22.19 -2.95 13.88
C LEU A 91 22.45 -1.47 13.58
N LYS A 92 23.19 -0.74 14.42
CA LYS A 92 23.57 0.66 14.16
C LYS A 92 24.34 0.82 12.85
N SER A 93 25.37 -0.01 12.61
CA SER A 93 26.15 0.04 11.36
C SER A 93 25.38 -0.43 10.13
N ARG A 94 24.33 -1.25 10.30
CA ARG A 94 23.42 -1.63 9.21
C ARG A 94 22.32 -0.61 8.99
N LEU A 95 21.88 0.12 10.03
CA LEU A 95 20.89 1.19 9.93
C LEU A 95 21.48 2.40 9.19
N SER A 96 22.79 2.65 9.30
CA SER A 96 23.45 3.73 8.56
C SER A 96 23.64 3.48 7.05
N ARG A 97 23.50 2.23 6.58
CA ARG A 97 23.79 1.85 5.18
C ARG A 97 22.59 1.95 4.22
N GLN A 98 21.36 1.98 4.73
CA GLN A 98 20.12 2.02 3.94
C GLN A 98 19.04 2.74 4.74
N ASN A 99 18.29 3.65 4.10
CA ASN A 99 17.14 4.30 4.73
C ASN A 99 16.09 3.24 5.10
N ARG A 100 15.89 3.03 6.40
CA ARG A 100 15.00 2.01 6.95
C ARG A 100 14.00 2.64 7.86
N LEU A 101 12.75 2.21 7.73
CA LEU A 101 11.67 2.59 8.64
C LEU A 101 11.93 2.03 10.05
N GLU A 102 11.38 2.66 11.07
CA GLU A 102 11.50 2.20 12.47
C GLU A 102 10.97 0.77 12.65
N THR A 103 9.91 0.43 11.93
CA THR A 103 9.26 -0.88 11.94
C THR A 103 10.01 -1.94 11.13
N HIS A 104 11.09 -1.57 10.43
CA HIS A 104 11.79 -2.42 9.47
C HIS A 104 12.16 -3.80 10.05
N LEU A 105 12.65 -3.84 11.29
CA LEU A 105 13.03 -5.11 11.93
C LEU A 105 11.83 -6.05 12.13
N TRP A 106 10.64 -5.50 12.37
CA TRP A 106 9.42 -6.29 12.52
C TRP A 106 8.98 -6.88 11.18
N PHE A 107 8.99 -6.06 10.12
CA PHE A 107 8.63 -6.44 8.77
C PHE A 107 9.65 -7.40 8.14
N ALA A 108 10.95 -7.12 8.23
CA ALA A 108 12.01 -7.98 7.67
C ALA A 108 12.01 -9.42 8.22
N LYS A 109 11.43 -9.64 9.40
CA LYS A 109 11.25 -10.99 9.98
C LYS A 109 10.05 -11.75 9.40
N ARG A 110 9.12 -11.09 8.71
CA ARG A 110 7.77 -11.59 8.38
C ARG A 110 7.32 -11.30 6.94
N PHE A 111 7.99 -10.41 6.25
CA PHE A 111 7.69 -9.90 4.92
C PHE A 111 8.94 -9.97 4.04
N HIS A 112 8.73 -10.05 2.74
CA HIS A 112 9.76 -9.81 1.75
C HIS A 112 9.99 -8.30 1.68
N MET A 113 11.24 -7.86 1.89
CA MET A 113 11.62 -6.45 1.81
C MET A 113 12.16 -6.14 0.43
N ILE A 114 11.80 -4.98 -0.12
CA ILE A 114 12.32 -4.49 -1.40
C ILE A 114 12.88 -3.07 -1.24
N PRO A 115 13.90 -2.70 -2.02
CA PRO A 115 14.27 -1.29 -2.18
C PRO A 115 13.13 -0.55 -2.92
N TYR A 116 12.70 0.57 -2.36
CA TYR A 116 11.61 1.40 -2.90
C TYR A 116 11.93 2.87 -2.60
N PHE A 117 12.20 3.66 -3.63
CA PHE A 117 12.58 5.08 -3.54
C PHE A 117 13.63 5.40 -2.47
N GLY A 118 14.73 4.63 -2.45
CA GLY A 118 15.82 4.80 -1.47
C GLY A 118 15.56 4.13 -0.11
N TYR A 119 14.33 3.75 0.20
CA TYR A 119 13.94 3.08 1.43
C TYR A 119 13.81 1.56 1.29
N GLN A 120 13.83 0.83 2.41
CA GLN A 120 13.54 -0.61 2.45
C GLN A 120 12.14 -0.88 3.01
N VAL A 121 11.20 -1.25 2.13
CA VAL A 121 9.77 -1.39 2.45
C VAL A 121 9.30 -2.83 2.42
N PRO A 122 8.25 -3.19 3.20
CA PRO A 122 7.61 -4.49 3.10
C PRO A 122 6.83 -4.61 1.79
N TRP A 123 7.23 -5.51 0.91
CA TRP A 123 6.50 -5.80 -0.34
C TRP A 123 5.27 -6.67 -0.10
N CYS A 124 5.46 -7.88 0.42
CA CYS A 124 4.38 -8.82 0.69
C CYS A 124 4.73 -9.74 1.86
N SER A 125 3.70 -10.30 2.51
CA SER A 125 3.94 -11.25 3.59
C SER A 125 4.56 -12.54 3.05
N VAL A 126 5.40 -13.20 3.86
CA VAL A 126 5.92 -14.54 3.54
C VAL A 126 4.77 -15.57 3.44
N ASP A 127 3.65 -15.33 4.14
CA ASP A 127 2.42 -16.08 3.96
C ASP A 127 1.60 -15.50 2.81
N ARG A 128 0.90 -16.34 2.03
CA ARG A 128 -0.04 -15.88 0.99
C ARG A 128 -1.27 -15.23 1.62
N LYS A 129 -1.26 -13.91 1.77
CA LYS A 129 -2.29 -13.15 2.51
C LYS A 129 -3.20 -12.26 1.67
N GLU A 130 -3.05 -12.22 0.34
CA GLU A 130 -3.83 -11.32 -0.53
C GLU A 130 -5.36 -11.43 -0.32
N ARG A 131 -5.94 -12.64 -0.45
CA ARG A 131 -7.37 -12.88 -0.17
C ARG A 131 -7.72 -12.66 1.31
N SER A 132 -6.80 -12.94 2.22
CA SER A 132 -7.01 -12.72 3.66
C SER A 132 -7.06 -11.24 4.00
N ALA A 133 -6.24 -10.41 3.34
CA ALA A 133 -6.21 -8.96 3.48
C ALA A 133 -7.52 -8.36 2.95
N TYR A 134 -7.98 -8.79 1.76
CA TYR A 134 -9.27 -8.38 1.22
C TYR A 134 -10.45 -8.75 2.15
N ARG A 135 -10.48 -9.98 2.68
CA ARG A 135 -11.50 -10.38 3.69
C ARG A 135 -11.38 -9.59 4.99
N ALA A 136 -10.15 -9.27 5.42
CA ALA A 136 -9.93 -8.47 6.62
C ALA A 136 -10.38 -7.03 6.45
N LEU A 137 -10.33 -6.47 5.24
CA LEU A 137 -10.87 -5.15 4.92
C LEU A 137 -12.40 -5.10 5.15
N ARG A 138 -13.11 -6.19 4.85
CA ARG A 138 -14.57 -6.31 5.05
C ARG A 138 -14.95 -6.54 6.51
N ASP A 139 -14.27 -7.43 7.23
CA ASP A 139 -14.76 -7.93 8.53
C ASP A 139 -13.90 -7.53 9.74
N ARG A 140 -12.67 -7.07 9.50
CA ARG A 140 -11.62 -6.87 10.52
C ARG A 140 -10.92 -5.52 10.30
N VAL A 141 -9.61 -5.50 10.54
CA VAL A 141 -8.74 -4.33 10.40
C VAL A 141 -7.47 -4.75 9.69
N VAL A 142 -7.01 -3.90 8.80
CA VAL A 142 -5.75 -4.00 8.08
C VAL A 142 -4.89 -2.80 8.44
N ILE A 143 -3.58 -2.99 8.62
CA ILE A 143 -2.63 -1.92 8.93
C ILE A 143 -1.48 -1.92 7.91
N TYR A 144 -1.21 -0.77 7.33
CA TYR A 144 -0.09 -0.51 6.43
C TYR A 144 0.81 0.57 7.05
N ASP A 145 2.12 0.43 6.85
CA ASP A 145 3.10 1.41 7.30
C ASP A 145 3.46 2.33 6.13
N ALA A 146 3.06 3.60 6.26
CA ALA A 146 3.22 4.65 5.27
C ALA A 146 4.26 5.69 5.71
N SER A 147 5.14 5.36 6.65
CA SER A 147 6.19 6.24 7.20
C SER A 147 7.35 6.53 6.23
N LEU A 148 7.11 6.35 4.92
CA LEU A 148 8.09 6.53 3.84
C LEU A 148 8.30 8.00 3.46
N VAL A 149 7.38 8.86 3.90
CA VAL A 149 7.34 10.27 3.51
C VAL A 149 7.68 11.13 4.71
N ASP A 150 8.53 12.12 4.46
CA ASP A 150 8.91 13.11 5.45
C ASP A 150 7.88 14.24 5.50
N TRP A 151 7.60 14.72 6.70
CA TRP A 151 6.71 15.86 6.92
C TRP A 151 7.54 17.13 7.12
N ILE A 152 7.14 18.20 6.46
CA ILE A 152 7.82 19.49 6.54
C ILE A 152 6.87 20.48 7.19
N LEU A 153 7.29 21.00 8.32
CA LEU A 153 6.63 22.08 9.03
C LEU A 153 7.05 23.41 8.42
N LEU A 154 6.06 24.17 7.98
CA LEU A 154 6.18 25.55 7.51
C LEU A 154 5.51 26.47 8.53
N GLU A 155 6.19 27.56 8.89
CA GLU A 155 5.63 28.62 9.73
C GLU A 155 5.73 29.96 9.00
N ASP A 156 4.58 30.57 8.70
CA ASP A 156 4.46 31.89 8.07
C ASP A 156 3.06 32.48 8.35
N THR A 157 2.80 33.71 7.89
CA THR A 157 1.47 34.32 7.91
C THR A 157 0.49 33.54 7.03
N GLN A 158 -0.78 33.47 7.46
CA GLN A 158 -1.85 32.80 6.71
C GLN A 158 -1.88 33.23 5.23
N LEU A 159 -1.82 34.54 4.97
CA LEU A 159 -1.83 35.09 3.61
C LEU A 159 -0.68 34.58 2.74
N ASN A 160 0.53 34.50 3.28
CA ASN A 160 1.70 34.05 2.51
C ASN A 160 1.59 32.56 2.16
N ILE A 161 1.12 31.73 3.10
CA ILE A 161 0.96 30.30 2.85
C ILE A 161 -0.14 30.05 1.81
N VAL A 162 -1.29 30.70 1.94
CA VAL A 162 -2.39 30.58 0.96
C VAL A 162 -1.94 31.06 -0.42
N LYS A 163 -1.25 32.21 -0.51
CA LYS A 163 -0.65 32.70 -1.77
C LYS A 163 0.36 31.70 -2.36
N GLY A 164 1.17 31.05 -1.52
CA GLY A 164 2.09 30.00 -1.94
C GLY A 164 1.36 28.78 -2.50
N LEU A 165 0.33 28.30 -1.81
CA LEU A 165 -0.52 27.19 -2.28
C LEU A 165 -1.20 27.52 -3.61
N PHE A 166 -1.69 28.75 -3.80
CA PHE A 166 -2.33 29.16 -5.05
C PHE A 166 -1.41 29.14 -6.28
N LYS A 167 -0.09 29.25 -6.10
CA LYS A 167 0.86 29.07 -7.21
C LYS A 167 0.95 27.61 -7.68
N VAL A 168 0.60 26.68 -6.80
CA VAL A 168 0.72 25.24 -7.01
C VAL A 168 -0.61 24.61 -7.40
N LEU A 169 -1.70 25.12 -6.86
CA LEU A 169 -3.05 24.64 -7.14
C LEU A 169 -3.51 25.10 -8.53
N GLU A 170 -3.81 24.13 -9.38
CA GLU A 170 -4.21 24.37 -10.76
C GLU A 170 -5.71 24.55 -10.89
N THR A 171 -6.52 23.78 -10.15
CA THR A 171 -7.97 23.83 -10.27
C THR A 171 -8.59 24.90 -9.37
N GLU A 172 -9.57 25.64 -9.92
CA GLU A 172 -10.36 26.62 -9.16
C GLU A 172 -11.14 25.99 -8.00
N GLN A 173 -11.47 24.69 -8.09
CA GLN A 173 -12.10 23.95 -7.00
C GLN A 173 -11.15 23.79 -5.80
N GLU A 174 -9.89 23.44 -6.04
CA GLU A 174 -8.89 23.31 -4.98
C GLU A 174 -8.57 24.66 -4.32
N LYS A 175 -8.49 25.73 -5.11
CA LYS A 175 -8.31 27.08 -4.57
C LYS A 175 -9.47 27.46 -3.64
N LYS A 176 -10.71 27.21 -4.07
CA LYS A 176 -11.91 27.42 -3.23
C LYS A 176 -11.89 26.58 -1.96
N LEU A 177 -11.39 25.33 -2.01
CA LEU A 177 -11.27 24.48 -0.81
C LEU A 177 -10.28 25.06 0.21
N VAL A 178 -9.17 25.66 -0.24
CA VAL A 178 -8.19 26.29 0.66
C VAL A 178 -8.74 27.57 1.31
N GLU A 179 -9.61 28.29 0.63
CA GLU A 179 -10.28 29.49 1.18
C GLU A 179 -11.40 29.14 2.18
N GLN A 180 -11.89 27.89 2.19
CA GLN A 180 -12.97 27.51 3.08
C GLN A 180 -12.55 27.62 4.54
N PRO A 181 -13.44 28.12 5.43
CA PRO A 181 -13.15 28.23 6.85
C PRO A 181 -12.89 26.87 7.49
N GLU A 182 -13.44 25.79 6.94
CA GLU A 182 -13.17 24.42 7.42
C GLU A 182 -11.71 24.02 7.25
N PHE A 183 -11.08 24.39 6.14
CA PHE A 183 -9.66 24.12 5.91
C PHE A 183 -8.77 25.01 6.79
N LEU A 184 -9.06 26.31 6.84
CA LEU A 184 -8.30 27.28 7.65
C LEU A 184 -8.44 27.03 9.16
N LEU A 185 -9.53 26.43 9.62
CA LEU A 185 -9.69 25.95 11.00
C LEU A 185 -9.01 24.59 11.26
N GLY A 186 -8.33 24.02 10.26
CA GLY A 186 -7.67 22.72 10.36
C GLY A 186 -8.63 21.53 10.42
N LYS A 187 -9.91 21.70 10.04
CA LYS A 187 -10.90 20.61 10.06
C LYS A 187 -10.86 19.72 8.81
N ALA A 188 -10.14 20.14 7.78
CA ALA A 188 -9.97 19.43 6.53
C ALA A 188 -8.49 19.24 6.18
N VAL A 189 -8.21 18.18 5.41
CA VAL A 189 -6.87 17.92 4.86
C VAL A 189 -6.95 18.12 3.35
N LEU A 190 -6.03 18.93 2.82
CA LEU A 190 -5.91 19.11 1.38
C LEU A 190 -5.06 17.98 0.81
N HIS A 191 -5.59 17.35 -0.22
CA HIS A 191 -4.88 16.32 -0.97
C HIS A 191 -5.04 16.63 -2.46
N THR A 192 -3.97 17.12 -3.07
CA THR A 192 -3.98 17.54 -4.48
C THR A 192 -2.88 16.82 -5.24
N PHE A 193 -3.08 16.68 -6.55
CA PHE A 193 -2.03 16.27 -7.46
C PHE A 193 -1.43 17.52 -8.09
N VAL A 194 -0.12 17.68 -7.94
CA VAL A 194 0.62 18.84 -8.43
C VAL A 194 1.35 18.43 -9.68
N GLU A 195 1.03 19.06 -10.80
CA GLU A 195 1.69 18.78 -12.06
C GLU A 195 3.03 19.53 -12.17
N ARG A 196 3.70 19.33 -13.29
CA ARG A 196 5.01 19.93 -13.53
C ARG A 196 4.83 21.37 -14.00
N ASN A 197 5.13 22.31 -13.11
CA ASN A 197 5.04 23.75 -13.37
C ASN A 197 6.42 24.40 -13.35
N GLU A 198 6.51 25.71 -13.60
CA GLU A 198 7.80 26.46 -13.52
C GLU A 198 8.52 26.25 -12.18
N TYR A 199 7.75 26.04 -11.12
CA TYR A 199 8.22 25.84 -9.76
C TYR A 199 8.50 24.38 -9.40
N ASN A 200 8.03 23.41 -10.21
CA ASN A 200 8.09 21.99 -9.90
C ASN A 200 8.71 21.19 -11.04
N SER A 201 9.83 20.51 -10.76
CA SER A 201 10.49 19.69 -11.78
C SER A 201 9.75 18.39 -12.10
N GLU A 202 8.90 17.89 -11.20
CA GLU A 202 8.27 16.56 -11.29
C GLU A 202 6.80 16.56 -10.85
N ALA A 203 5.91 15.83 -11.53
CA ALA A 203 4.53 15.69 -11.07
C ALA A 203 4.45 14.80 -9.80
N THR A 204 3.85 15.32 -8.73
CA THR A 204 3.75 14.65 -7.42
C THR A 204 2.39 14.85 -6.77
N ILE A 205 2.18 14.23 -5.61
CA ILE A 205 1.02 14.49 -4.77
C ILE A 205 1.42 15.47 -3.67
N LEU A 206 0.60 16.48 -3.40
CA LEU A 206 0.80 17.36 -2.26
C LEU A 206 -0.28 17.08 -1.21
N GLN A 207 0.15 16.80 0.01
CA GLN A 207 -0.72 16.71 1.16
C GLN A 207 -0.43 17.85 2.12
N VAL A 208 -1.46 18.60 2.49
CA VAL A 208 -1.35 19.75 3.39
C VAL A 208 -2.32 19.59 4.54
N ILE A 209 -1.79 19.67 5.76
CA ILE A 209 -2.57 19.70 7.00
C ILE A 209 -2.34 21.06 7.63
N TRP A 210 -3.42 21.82 7.77
CA TRP A 210 -3.42 23.12 8.41
C TRP A 210 -3.59 22.99 9.93
N ALA A 211 -2.81 23.74 10.70
CA ALA A 211 -2.88 23.77 12.15
C ALA A 211 -2.85 25.24 12.62
N PRO A 212 -4.04 25.84 12.82
CA PRO A 212 -4.14 27.23 13.23
C PRO A 212 -3.83 27.37 14.73
N ARG A 213 -3.22 28.50 15.11
CA ARG A 213 -2.91 28.80 16.51
C ARG A 213 -4.08 29.50 17.22
N ASN A 214 -4.66 30.55 16.62
CA ASN A 214 -5.89 31.18 17.06
C ASN A 214 -6.78 31.59 15.86
N GLY A 215 -8.07 31.25 15.88
CA GLY A 215 -9.10 31.85 15.00
C GLY A 215 -8.77 31.95 13.50
N LEU A 216 -9.52 32.81 12.80
CA LEU A 216 -9.30 33.16 11.39
C LEU A 216 -8.73 34.59 11.34
N ASN A 217 -7.40 34.73 11.37
CA ASN A 217 -6.73 36.02 11.29
C ASN A 217 -5.61 35.99 10.24
N ASP A 218 -5.71 36.83 9.22
CA ASP A 218 -4.82 36.83 8.06
C ASP A 218 -3.35 37.14 8.37
N ASN A 219 -3.10 37.90 9.42
CA ASN A 219 -1.75 38.30 9.87
C ASN A 219 -1.17 37.38 10.94
N GLU A 220 -1.90 36.35 11.37
CA GLU A 220 -1.38 35.41 12.35
C GLU A 220 -0.39 34.43 11.74
N ILE A 221 0.61 34.07 12.55
CA ILE A 221 1.58 33.03 12.20
C ILE A 221 0.87 31.68 12.31
N CYS A 222 0.72 31.00 11.18
CA CYS A 222 0.13 29.69 11.09
C CYS A 222 1.21 28.63 10.90
N LYS A 223 0.95 27.44 11.44
CA LYS A 223 1.78 26.27 11.25
C LYS A 223 1.10 25.33 10.26
N VAL A 224 1.84 24.87 9.26
CA VAL A 224 1.31 24.00 8.22
C VAL A 224 2.24 22.83 8.01
N LEU A 225 1.68 21.63 8.05
CA LEU A 225 2.39 20.42 7.68
C LEU A 225 2.18 20.13 6.20
N VAL A 226 3.29 20.13 5.47
CA VAL A 226 3.33 19.79 4.07
C VAL A 226 4.06 18.46 3.90
N CYS A 227 3.43 17.54 3.17
CA CYS A 227 3.96 16.24 2.84
C CYS A 227 4.00 16.11 1.33
N ILE A 228 5.22 15.98 0.79
CA ILE A 228 5.49 15.77 -0.63
C ILE A 228 6.15 14.40 -0.77
N PRO A 229 5.40 13.35 -1.15
CA PRO A 229 5.91 12.02 -1.34
C PRO A 229 6.83 11.97 -2.56
N PHE A 230 7.94 11.25 -2.38
CA PHE A 230 8.85 10.80 -3.42
C PHE A 230 9.64 11.85 -4.21
N LEU A 231 9.40 13.15 -4.05
CA LEU A 231 10.19 14.19 -4.73
C LEU A 231 11.70 14.07 -4.40
N GLY A 232 12.49 13.66 -5.40
CA GLY A 232 13.95 13.56 -5.47
C GLY A 232 14.78 13.40 -4.19
N SER A 233 16.00 13.94 -4.23
CA SER A 233 16.85 14.16 -3.05
C SER A 233 16.22 15.21 -2.13
N HIS A 234 16.68 15.31 -0.88
CA HIS A 234 16.24 16.38 0.03
C HIS A 234 16.39 17.77 -0.60
N GLU A 235 17.42 17.99 -1.42
CA GLU A 235 17.67 19.24 -2.15
C GLU A 235 16.56 19.59 -3.16
N ALA A 236 15.98 18.60 -3.84
CA ALA A 236 14.90 18.84 -4.80
C ALA A 236 13.62 19.29 -4.08
N ARG A 237 13.33 18.71 -2.91
CA ARG A 237 12.23 19.13 -2.04
C ARG A 237 12.41 20.55 -1.55
N ASP A 238 13.63 20.86 -1.14
CA ASP A 238 13.99 22.18 -0.63
C ASP A 238 13.86 23.24 -1.71
N THR A 239 14.30 22.91 -2.93
CA THR A 239 14.16 23.79 -4.10
C THR A 239 12.70 24.04 -4.43
N PHE A 240 11.85 23.00 -4.42
CA PHE A 240 10.41 23.14 -4.65
C PHE A 240 9.74 24.01 -3.57
N ILE A 241 10.07 23.80 -2.30
CA ILE A 241 9.48 24.59 -1.22
C ILE A 241 9.90 26.05 -1.34
N TYR A 242 11.18 26.30 -1.65
CA TYR A 242 11.70 27.64 -1.87
C TYR A 242 11.04 28.33 -3.06
N SER A 243 10.82 27.62 -4.17
CA SER A 243 10.20 28.17 -5.38
C SER A 243 8.72 28.51 -5.17
N VAL A 244 8.00 27.66 -4.44
CA VAL A 244 6.56 27.83 -4.17
C VAL A 244 6.30 28.86 -3.08
N PHE A 245 6.83 28.60 -1.88
CA PHE A 245 6.51 29.36 -0.68
C PHE A 245 7.47 30.53 -0.44
N GLY A 246 8.55 30.63 -1.22
CA GLY A 246 9.56 31.67 -1.04
C GLY A 246 10.44 31.43 0.19
N GLN A 247 10.98 32.52 0.74
CA GLN A 247 11.80 32.51 1.94
C GLN A 247 10.91 32.44 3.19
N VAL A 248 10.31 31.26 3.45
CA VAL A 248 9.51 31.00 4.64
C VAL A 248 10.34 31.26 5.91
N PHE A 249 9.77 31.97 6.89
CA PHE A 249 10.49 32.41 8.10
C PHE A 249 11.07 31.26 8.93
N LYS A 250 10.36 30.13 9.06
CA LYS A 250 10.87 28.92 9.72
C LYS A 250 10.40 27.65 9.03
N ARG A 251 11.35 26.76 8.76
CA ARG A 251 11.16 25.44 8.16
C ARG A 251 11.80 24.38 9.05
N LYS A 252 11.09 23.27 9.28
CA LYS A 252 11.65 22.12 10.03
C LYS A 252 11.11 20.80 9.49
N THR A 253 12.00 19.84 9.27
CA THR A 253 11.59 18.46 8.95
C THR A 253 11.19 17.75 10.24
N LEU A 254 9.96 17.27 10.32
CA LEU A 254 9.48 16.49 11.47
C LEU A 254 9.57 15.00 11.16
N ALA A 255 10.20 14.26 12.06
CA ALA A 255 10.25 12.81 12.00
C ALA A 255 8.97 12.21 12.59
N LEU A 256 7.95 12.05 11.73
CA LEU A 256 6.66 11.45 12.06
C LEU A 256 6.50 10.10 11.36
N ASN A 257 5.99 9.12 12.08
CA ASN A 257 5.53 7.85 11.51
C ASN A 257 4.05 7.98 11.11
N ARG A 258 3.70 7.36 9.99
CA ARG A 258 2.32 7.34 9.48
C ARG A 258 1.85 5.91 9.29
N PHE A 259 0.72 5.56 9.87
CA PHE A 259 0.07 4.26 9.68
C PHE A 259 -1.30 4.42 9.07
N HIS A 260 -1.59 3.65 8.01
CA HIS A 260 -2.92 3.57 7.44
C HIS A 260 -3.64 2.37 8.04
N VAL A 261 -4.75 2.62 8.71
CA VAL A 261 -5.59 1.61 9.35
C VAL A 261 -6.91 1.56 8.61
N LEU A 262 -7.17 0.44 7.93
CA LEU A 262 -8.33 0.26 7.07
C LEU A 262 -9.26 -0.83 7.62
N GLY A 263 -10.57 -0.62 7.44
CA GLY A 263 -11.62 -1.60 7.74
C GLY A 263 -12.62 -1.09 8.79
N PRO A 264 -13.79 -1.73 8.93
CA PRO A 264 -14.89 -1.22 9.76
C PRO A 264 -14.57 -1.20 11.26
N LYS A 265 -13.66 -2.06 11.73
CA LYS A 265 -13.28 -2.14 13.16
C LYS A 265 -12.03 -1.31 13.50
N SER A 266 -11.59 -0.45 12.58
CA SER A 266 -10.38 0.37 12.72
C SER A 266 -10.44 1.26 13.97
N LEU A 267 -11.50 2.06 14.11
CA LEU A 267 -11.69 2.92 15.28
C LEU A 267 -11.74 2.15 16.60
N ALA A 268 -12.45 1.00 16.62
CA ALA A 268 -12.53 0.14 17.81
C ALA A 268 -11.16 -0.44 18.21
N MET A 269 -10.29 -0.73 17.23
CA MET A 269 -8.91 -1.13 17.48
C MET A 269 -8.08 0.05 18.02
N ILE A 270 -8.21 1.25 17.44
CA ILE A 270 -7.51 2.46 17.86
C ILE A 270 -7.84 2.79 19.33
N ARG A 271 -9.14 2.81 19.69
CA ARG A 271 -9.62 3.00 21.07
C ARG A 271 -9.12 1.95 22.08
N ARG A 272 -8.70 0.77 21.61
CA ARG A 272 -8.09 -0.26 22.47
C ARG A 272 -6.58 -0.11 22.60
N CYS A 273 -5.92 0.48 21.60
CA CYS A 273 -4.48 0.72 21.61
C CYS A 273 -4.12 1.95 22.44
N PHE A 274 -4.95 2.99 22.40
CA PHE A 274 -4.74 4.23 23.14
C PHE A 274 -5.66 4.33 24.36
N GLN A 275 -5.13 4.89 25.44
CA GLN A 275 -5.92 5.32 26.60
C GLN A 275 -5.97 6.84 26.59
N ILE A 276 -7.17 7.37 26.74
CA ILE A 276 -7.46 8.80 26.70
C ILE A 276 -7.44 9.28 28.15
N LYS A 277 -6.62 10.29 28.46
CA LYS A 277 -6.47 10.91 29.76
C LYS A 277 -7.12 12.29 29.68
N GLU A 278 -8.18 12.52 30.43
CA GLU A 278 -8.88 13.81 30.54
C GLU A 278 -8.02 14.88 31.22
N GLU A 279 -8.40 16.15 31.07
CA GLU A 279 -7.69 17.31 31.64
C GLU A 279 -7.63 17.20 33.18
N ASP A 280 -8.66 16.60 33.79
CA ASP A 280 -8.76 16.30 35.22
C ASP A 280 -7.81 15.16 35.68
N GLY A 281 -7.03 14.57 34.77
CA GLY A 281 -6.12 13.45 35.03
C GLY A 281 -6.80 12.08 35.11
N SER A 282 -8.12 12.04 35.01
CA SER A 282 -8.98 10.87 34.90
C SER A 282 -8.79 10.15 33.55
N TYR A 283 -9.02 8.84 33.47
CA TYR A 283 -9.03 8.13 32.19
C TYR A 283 -10.47 7.96 31.71
N LEU A 284 -10.73 8.31 30.45
CA LEU A 284 -12.05 8.08 29.85
C LEU A 284 -12.44 6.62 29.98
N ARG A 285 -13.57 6.38 30.65
CA ARG A 285 -14.10 5.03 30.88
C ARG A 285 -14.53 4.45 29.54
N LYS A 286 -14.00 3.27 29.17
CA LYS A 286 -14.43 2.56 27.96
C LYS A 286 -15.89 2.18 28.13
N GLU A 287 -16.81 2.82 27.40
CA GLU A 287 -18.17 2.30 27.28
C GLU A 287 -18.10 0.90 26.67
N GLU A 288 -18.57 -0.11 27.41
CA GLU A 288 -18.37 -1.51 27.02
C GLU A 288 -19.28 -1.96 25.86
N ASN A 289 -20.33 -1.21 25.51
CA ASN A 289 -21.44 -1.79 24.73
C ASN A 289 -22.00 -0.96 23.55
N GLY A 290 -21.43 0.19 23.19
CA GLY A 290 -21.83 0.92 21.99
C GLY A 290 -21.00 0.52 20.77
N MET A 291 -21.45 -0.42 19.94
CA MET A 291 -20.95 -0.46 18.55
C MET A 291 -21.62 0.69 17.79
N PRO A 292 -20.89 1.70 17.28
CA PRO A 292 -21.47 2.55 16.25
C PRO A 292 -21.48 1.69 14.96
N ASN A 293 -22.59 1.00 14.73
CA ASN A 293 -22.92 0.45 13.41
C ASN A 293 -23.30 1.57 12.41
N GLN A 294 -23.42 2.82 12.89
CA GLN A 294 -23.36 4.00 12.04
C GLN A 294 -21.91 4.45 11.96
N VAL A 295 -21.27 4.11 10.85
CA VAL A 295 -20.02 4.75 10.47
C VAL A 295 -20.40 6.19 10.13
N ASP A 296 -20.19 7.12 11.07
CA ASP A 296 -20.15 8.54 10.73
C ASP A 296 -18.97 8.73 9.77
N ASN A 297 -19.27 8.59 8.48
CA ASN A 297 -18.35 8.71 7.35
C ASN A 297 -18.17 10.17 6.93
N THR A 298 -18.50 11.13 7.80
CA THR A 298 -18.23 12.54 7.52
C THR A 298 -16.70 12.70 7.38
N PRO A 299 -16.20 13.21 6.25
CA PRO A 299 -14.81 13.62 6.15
C PRO A 299 -14.57 14.65 7.25
N GLY A 300 -13.61 14.39 8.13
CA GLY A 300 -13.36 15.24 9.27
C GLY A 300 -11.99 14.98 9.87
N PHE A 301 -11.27 16.06 10.14
CA PHE A 301 -10.08 16.04 10.98
C PHE A 301 -10.54 15.81 12.42
N HIS A 302 -10.15 14.68 13.00
CA HIS A 302 -10.38 14.42 14.40
C HIS A 302 -9.06 14.62 15.13
N MET A 303 -8.82 15.85 15.60
CA MET A 303 -7.76 16.08 16.57
C MET A 303 -8.01 15.20 17.77
N GLY A 304 -7.08 14.28 17.99
CA GLY A 304 -7.15 13.32 19.06
C GLY A 304 -5.81 13.28 19.74
N PHE A 305 -5.55 14.26 20.61
CA PHE A 305 -4.74 13.97 21.78
C PHE A 305 -5.29 12.70 22.46
N PRO A 306 -4.66 12.16 23.49
CA PRO A 306 -5.40 11.43 24.51
C PRO A 306 -6.53 12.28 25.16
N HIS A 307 -7.15 13.24 24.47
CA HIS A 307 -8.52 13.73 24.58
C HIS A 307 -9.28 13.38 23.29
N PHE A 308 -10.18 12.39 23.33
CA PHE A 308 -11.28 12.31 22.38
C PHE A 308 -12.55 12.62 23.17
N CYS A 309 -13.00 13.86 23.10
CA CYS A 309 -14.31 14.26 23.60
C CYS A 309 -15.36 13.69 22.61
N PRO A 310 -16.40 12.97 23.07
CA PRO A 310 -17.53 12.67 22.21
C PRO A 310 -18.23 13.98 21.86
N PHE A 311 -18.83 14.00 20.67
CA PHE A 311 -19.65 15.06 20.11
C PHE A 311 -20.52 15.75 21.18
N SER A 312 -20.14 16.95 21.59
CA SER A 312 -21.03 17.93 22.20
C SER A 312 -20.60 19.31 21.69
N GLU A 313 -21.56 20.15 21.33
CA GLU A 313 -21.40 21.45 20.66
C GLU A 313 -20.71 22.54 21.52
N ARG A 314 -19.76 22.17 22.40
CA ARG A 314 -19.22 23.04 23.47
C ARG A 314 -17.70 23.19 23.51
N GLN A 315 -16.99 23.09 22.38
CA GLN A 315 -15.62 23.59 22.30
C GLN A 315 -15.47 24.56 21.13
N LYS A 316 -15.87 25.82 21.37
CA LYS A 316 -15.53 26.96 20.52
C LYS A 316 -14.22 27.66 20.93
N ASP A 317 -13.65 27.34 22.10
CA ASP A 317 -12.68 28.26 22.74
C ASP A 317 -11.34 27.63 23.19
N ALA A 318 -10.94 26.45 22.70
CA ALA A 318 -9.61 25.89 23.01
C ALA A 318 -8.65 26.06 21.82
N SER A 319 -7.81 27.10 21.89
CA SER A 319 -6.63 27.30 21.04
C SER A 319 -5.57 26.23 21.33
N CYS A 320 -5.75 25.01 20.81
CA CYS A 320 -4.80 23.90 20.98
C CYS A 320 -3.83 23.83 19.80
N ASP A 321 -2.64 24.43 19.94
CA ASP A 321 -1.53 24.34 18.98
C ASP A 321 -0.83 22.97 19.10
N TRP A 322 -1.48 21.92 18.60
CA TRP A 322 -1.02 20.53 18.72
C TRP A 322 0.36 20.27 18.11
N LEU A 323 0.79 21.09 17.16
CA LEU A 323 2.13 21.00 16.58
C LEU A 323 3.20 21.38 17.61
N GLU A 324 2.95 22.37 18.46
CA GLU A 324 3.87 22.69 19.55
C GLU A 324 4.00 21.53 20.54
N ASP A 325 2.94 20.81 20.84
CA ASP A 325 3.01 19.65 21.73
C ASP A 325 3.83 18.51 21.12
N PHE A 326 3.69 18.26 19.82
CA PHE A 326 4.56 17.32 19.10
C PHE A 326 6.02 17.77 19.13
N GLU A 327 6.29 19.05 18.91
CA GLU A 327 7.65 19.59 18.94
C GLU A 327 8.27 19.52 20.34
N ARG A 328 7.54 19.94 21.38
CA ARG A 328 7.95 19.85 22.78
C ARG A 328 8.25 18.41 23.16
N TRP A 329 7.35 17.48 22.84
CA TRP A 329 7.54 16.06 23.13
C TRP A 329 8.81 15.50 22.48
N MET A 330 9.04 15.80 21.19
CA MET A 330 10.25 15.35 20.49
C MET A 330 11.53 15.98 21.06
N ILE A 331 11.49 17.23 21.52
CA ILE A 331 12.65 17.92 22.11
C ILE A 331 12.95 17.41 23.53
N GLU A 332 11.93 17.15 24.34
CA GLU A 332 12.07 16.73 25.74
C GLU A 332 12.50 15.25 25.88
N GLU A 333 12.06 14.35 25.00
CA GLU A 333 12.37 12.91 25.10
C GLU A 333 13.60 12.46 24.29
N THR A 334 14.17 13.31 23.42
CA THR A 334 15.36 12.96 22.63
C THR A 334 16.65 12.79 23.46
N TRP A 335 16.58 12.92 24.80
CA TRP A 335 17.78 12.86 25.64
C TRP A 335 17.82 11.83 26.77
N ASN A 336 16.83 10.95 26.98
CA ASN A 336 16.94 9.95 28.07
C ASN A 336 16.33 8.58 27.76
N SER A 337 17.10 7.74 27.07
CA SER A 337 16.80 6.33 26.82
C SER A 337 16.64 5.41 28.06
N ASN A 338 16.63 5.96 29.28
CA ASN A 338 16.58 5.18 30.53
C ASN A 338 15.57 5.66 31.59
N VAL A 339 14.74 6.68 31.32
CA VAL A 339 13.71 7.09 32.29
C VAL A 339 12.36 7.08 31.60
N ALA A 340 11.71 5.91 31.60
CA ALA A 340 10.26 5.87 31.42
C ALA A 340 9.65 6.56 32.65
N LYS A 341 9.40 7.88 32.56
CA LYS A 341 8.54 8.55 33.53
C LYS A 341 7.18 7.86 33.48
N GLU A 342 6.61 7.58 34.65
CA GLU A 342 5.36 6.80 34.82
C GLU A 342 4.11 7.41 34.16
N SER A 343 4.24 8.55 33.47
CA SER A 343 3.12 9.25 32.81
C SER A 343 3.57 10.12 31.63
N CYS A 344 4.14 9.52 30.58
CA CYS A 344 4.40 10.26 29.34
C CYS A 344 3.10 10.37 28.51
N GLN A 345 2.59 11.59 28.33
CA GLN A 345 1.49 11.87 27.41
C GLN A 345 2.08 11.93 25.99
N ILE A 346 1.49 11.14 25.08
CA ILE A 346 1.98 11.02 23.70
C ILE A 346 0.98 11.75 22.81
N PRO A 347 1.40 12.76 22.04
CA PRO A 347 0.52 13.41 21.08
C PRO A 347 0.38 12.51 19.85
N VAL A 348 -0.86 12.32 19.39
CA VAL A 348 -1.22 11.50 18.22
C VAL A 348 -2.21 12.30 17.38
N VAL A 349 -2.14 12.19 16.05
CA VAL A 349 -3.17 12.79 15.17
C VAL A 349 -3.89 11.68 14.43
N LEU A 350 -5.23 11.77 14.41
CA LEU A 350 -6.11 10.84 13.70
C LEU A 350 -6.82 11.58 12.56
N ILE A 351 -6.57 11.14 11.34
CA ILE A 351 -7.21 11.71 10.15
C ILE A 351 -8.17 10.65 9.63
N SER A 352 -9.47 10.95 9.68
CA SER A 352 -10.48 10.10 9.05
C SER A 352 -10.51 10.38 7.56
N ARG A 353 -10.43 9.33 6.76
CA ARG A 353 -10.58 9.40 5.31
C ARG A 353 -11.68 8.45 4.88
N PRO A 354 -12.78 8.94 4.30
CA PRO A 354 -13.76 8.06 3.72
C PRO A 354 -13.13 7.35 2.52
N PHE A 355 -13.04 6.02 2.59
CA PHE A 355 -12.61 5.18 1.47
C PHE A 355 -13.86 4.56 0.84
N GLN A 356 -14.54 5.33 -0.01
CA GLN A 356 -15.74 4.85 -0.70
C GLN A 356 -15.36 3.81 -1.77
N SER A 357 -15.92 2.60 -1.65
CA SER A 357 -15.90 1.64 -2.74
C SER A 357 -16.98 2.00 -3.76
N SER A 358 -16.74 1.72 -5.04
CA SER A 358 -17.74 1.79 -6.11
C SER A 358 -19.02 0.99 -5.85
N SER A 359 -18.97 0.02 -4.92
CA SER A 359 -20.12 -0.77 -4.44
C SER A 359 -21.00 -0.06 -3.41
N GLY A 360 -20.71 1.20 -3.05
CA GLY A 360 -21.45 1.97 -2.05
C GLY A 360 -21.09 1.65 -0.60
N ASN A 361 -20.25 0.63 -0.35
CA ASN A 361 -19.73 0.35 0.98
C ASN A 361 -18.58 1.32 1.31
N SER A 362 -18.83 2.20 2.28
CA SER A 362 -17.80 3.04 2.88
C SER A 362 -16.86 2.19 3.73
N ILE A 363 -15.59 2.13 3.34
CA ILE A 363 -14.55 1.52 4.17
C ILE A 363 -13.96 2.66 5.01
N GLY A 364 -14.04 2.55 6.33
CA GLY A 364 -13.36 3.49 7.21
C GLY A 364 -11.84 3.35 7.06
N ARG A 365 -11.17 4.41 6.62
CA ARG A 365 -9.70 4.54 6.65
C ARG A 365 -9.32 5.61 7.66
N TRP A 366 -8.36 5.27 8.51
CA TRP A 366 -7.76 6.19 9.47
C TRP A 366 -6.27 6.27 9.22
N ASP A 367 -5.78 7.49 9.02
CA ASP A 367 -4.35 7.76 9.00
C ASP A 367 -3.93 8.24 10.39
N ILE A 368 -2.93 7.57 10.96
CA ILE A 368 -2.45 7.83 12.31
C ILE A 368 -1.05 8.40 12.19
N LEU A 369 -0.86 9.63 12.65
CA LEU A 369 0.45 10.26 12.77
C LEU A 369 0.94 10.12 14.21
N ILE A 370 2.14 9.57 14.36
CA ILE A 370 2.78 9.30 15.66
C ILE A 370 4.21 9.84 15.59
N PRO A 371 4.75 10.42 16.68
CA PRO A 371 6.15 10.79 16.73
C PRO A 371 7.10 9.62 16.41
N SER A 372 8.27 9.95 15.89
CA SER A 372 9.37 8.99 15.76
C SER A 372 9.76 8.37 17.10
N GLY A 373 10.23 7.13 17.08
CA GLY A 373 10.55 6.29 18.24
C GLY A 373 9.41 5.38 18.71
N LEU A 374 8.15 5.75 18.43
CA LEU A 374 6.97 5.01 18.88
C LEU A 374 6.35 4.12 17.80
N GLY A 375 6.79 4.22 16.54
CA GLY A 375 6.15 3.53 15.41
C GLY A 375 6.16 2.00 15.57
N ALA A 376 7.29 1.44 16.02
CA ALA A 376 7.39 0.00 16.30
C ALA A 376 6.48 -0.44 17.46
N SER A 377 6.40 0.34 18.53
CA SER A 377 5.56 0.08 19.70
C SER A 377 4.08 0.07 19.34
N PHE A 378 3.64 1.06 18.56
CA PHE A 378 2.28 1.13 18.04
C PHE A 378 1.95 -0.07 17.15
N LEU A 379 2.81 -0.39 16.18
CA LEU A 379 2.62 -1.57 15.32
C LEU A 379 2.48 -2.86 16.12
N HIS A 380 3.26 -3.01 17.19
CA HIS A 380 3.13 -4.13 18.12
C HIS A 380 1.77 -4.15 18.82
N ALA A 381 1.32 -3.03 19.39
CA ALA A 381 0.02 -2.91 20.05
C ALA A 381 -1.14 -3.23 19.09
N ALA A 382 -1.15 -2.62 17.90
CA ALA A 382 -2.17 -2.85 16.87
C ALA A 382 -2.24 -4.34 16.47
N ARG A 383 -1.09 -5.00 16.30
CA ARG A 383 -1.02 -6.44 16.01
C ARG A 383 -1.58 -7.31 17.14
N HIS A 384 -1.37 -6.92 18.40
CA HIS A 384 -1.96 -7.61 19.54
C HIS A 384 -3.49 -7.45 19.61
N MET A 385 -4.01 -6.31 19.17
CA MET A 385 -5.46 -6.04 19.05
C MET A 385 -6.11 -6.68 17.82
N GLY A 386 -5.35 -7.40 16.99
CA GLY A 386 -5.85 -8.19 15.87
C GLY A 386 -5.75 -7.54 14.49
N ALA A 387 -5.16 -6.35 14.38
CA ALA A 387 -4.94 -5.68 13.09
C ALA A 387 -4.06 -6.53 12.17
N GLN A 388 -4.45 -6.81 10.94
CA GLN A 388 -3.61 -7.57 10.01
C GLN A 388 -2.62 -6.65 9.31
N ALA A 389 -1.33 -6.78 9.59
CA ALA A 389 -0.30 -6.03 8.84
C ALA A 389 -0.21 -6.51 7.39
N ILE A 390 -0.06 -5.56 6.46
CA ILE A 390 0.08 -5.78 5.02
C ILE A 390 1.34 -5.09 4.48
N GLY A 391 1.83 -5.55 3.32
CA GLY A 391 2.88 -4.87 2.58
C GLY A 391 2.31 -4.07 1.40
N LEU A 392 3.20 -3.41 0.68
CA LEU A 392 2.89 -2.55 -0.48
C LEU A 392 2.06 -3.29 -1.55
N LYS A 393 2.34 -4.57 -1.80
CA LYS A 393 1.59 -5.37 -2.78
C LYS A 393 0.12 -5.53 -2.40
N GLU A 394 -0.14 -5.88 -1.14
CA GLU A 394 -1.52 -6.03 -0.67
C GLU A 394 -2.21 -4.66 -0.51
N TYR A 395 -1.46 -3.62 -0.15
CA TYR A 395 -1.95 -2.25 -0.08
C TYR A 395 -2.42 -1.74 -1.46
N ARG A 396 -1.59 -1.87 -2.49
CA ARG A 396 -1.96 -1.56 -3.89
C ARG A 396 -3.17 -2.37 -4.37
N LYS A 397 -3.27 -3.62 -3.95
CA LYS A 397 -4.42 -4.47 -4.26
C LYS A 397 -5.72 -3.93 -3.64
N ILE A 398 -5.66 -3.37 -2.43
CA ILE A 398 -6.83 -2.76 -1.77
C ILE A 398 -7.30 -1.52 -2.54
N PHE A 399 -6.37 -0.66 -2.96
CA PHE A 399 -6.66 0.51 -3.80
C PHE A 399 -7.36 0.11 -5.10
N PHE A 400 -6.80 -0.88 -5.77
CA PHE A 400 -7.36 -1.44 -6.99
C PHE A 400 -8.79 -2.00 -6.81
N GLU A 401 -9.05 -2.74 -5.73
CA GLU A 401 -10.41 -3.26 -5.46
C GLU A 401 -11.42 -2.15 -5.12
N CYS A 402 -10.95 -0.98 -4.72
CA CYS A 402 -11.79 0.17 -4.44
C CYS A 402 -11.84 1.17 -5.60
N GLU A 403 -11.31 0.79 -6.78
CA GLU A 403 -11.29 1.64 -7.98
C GLU A 403 -10.55 2.97 -7.74
N LYS A 404 -9.56 2.99 -6.84
CA LYS A 404 -8.68 4.13 -6.59
C LYS A 404 -7.29 3.91 -7.19
N LEU A 405 -6.63 5.02 -7.55
CA LEU A 405 -5.26 5.01 -8.06
C LEU A 405 -4.26 5.03 -6.91
N HIS A 406 -3.18 4.27 -7.02
CA HIS A 406 -2.08 4.30 -6.07
C HIS A 406 -0.88 5.04 -6.66
N PHE A 407 -0.42 6.09 -5.97
CA PHE A 407 0.78 6.82 -6.37
C PHE A 407 2.06 6.13 -5.88
N PRO A 408 3.12 6.06 -6.71
CA PRO A 408 3.26 6.61 -8.06
C PRO A 408 3.00 5.60 -9.20
N GLU A 409 2.76 4.32 -8.91
CA GLU A 409 2.72 3.27 -9.94
C GLU A 409 1.56 3.33 -10.91
N ASP A 410 0.48 4.03 -10.57
CA ASP A 410 -0.65 4.19 -11.47
C ASP A 410 -0.61 5.52 -12.23
N PHE A 411 0.34 6.42 -11.99
CA PHE A 411 0.35 7.79 -12.51
C PHE A 411 1.37 7.98 -13.66
N PRO A 412 0.96 7.86 -14.94
CA PRO A 412 1.88 7.90 -16.07
C PRO A 412 2.61 9.24 -16.26
N GLN A 413 2.04 10.32 -15.71
CA GLN A 413 2.63 11.66 -15.71
C GLN A 413 3.88 11.77 -14.82
N SER A 414 3.97 10.94 -13.77
CA SER A 414 5.06 11.00 -12.81
C SER A 414 6.37 10.47 -13.39
N THR A 415 7.50 11.09 -13.05
CA THR A 415 8.83 10.57 -13.37
C THR A 415 9.04 9.19 -12.75
N PHE A 416 8.58 9.01 -11.52
CA PHE A 416 8.65 7.74 -10.80
C PHE A 416 7.95 6.59 -11.51
N PHE A 417 6.81 6.85 -12.16
CA PHE A 417 6.11 5.82 -12.92
C PHE A 417 7.01 5.23 -14.00
N LYS A 418 7.78 6.07 -14.71
CA LYS A 418 8.68 5.65 -15.79
C LYS A 418 9.74 4.69 -15.25
N ASP A 419 10.39 5.08 -14.15
CA ASP A 419 11.42 4.27 -13.51
C ASP A 419 10.88 2.91 -13.07
N ILE A 420 9.65 2.91 -12.54
CA ILE A 420 8.97 1.68 -12.13
C ILE A 420 8.65 0.79 -13.33
N VAL A 421 8.11 1.36 -14.43
CA VAL A 421 7.80 0.61 -15.64
C VAL A 421 9.07 -0.02 -16.21
N VAL A 422 10.14 0.76 -16.36
CA VAL A 422 11.44 0.28 -16.88
C VAL A 422 11.99 -0.82 -15.97
N ARG A 423 11.99 -0.60 -14.65
CA ARG A 423 12.43 -1.60 -13.67
C ARG A 423 11.62 -2.90 -13.78
N ASN A 424 10.29 -2.81 -13.81
CA ASN A 424 9.41 -3.97 -13.93
C ASN A 424 9.63 -4.72 -15.24
N ALA A 425 9.79 -4.00 -16.36
CA ALA A 425 10.06 -4.58 -17.66
C ALA A 425 11.42 -5.31 -17.66
N CYS A 426 12.47 -4.71 -17.09
CA CYS A 426 13.76 -5.34 -16.90
C CYS A 426 13.66 -6.62 -16.05
N GLU A 427 12.99 -6.58 -14.89
CA GLU A 427 12.81 -7.75 -14.03
C GLU A 427 12.04 -8.88 -14.73
N ASN A 428 11.00 -8.53 -15.51
CA ASN A 428 10.23 -9.48 -16.31
C ASN A 428 11.08 -10.10 -17.43
N LEU A 429 11.92 -9.32 -18.10
CA LEU A 429 12.89 -9.79 -19.10
C LEU A 429 13.91 -10.75 -18.47
N GLU A 430 14.51 -10.38 -17.34
CA GLU A 430 15.45 -11.24 -16.63
C GLU A 430 14.80 -12.57 -16.21
N ALA A 431 13.57 -12.51 -15.69
CA ALA A 431 12.81 -13.70 -15.30
C ALA A 431 12.46 -14.59 -16.51
N LEU A 432 12.23 -13.99 -17.68
CA LEU A 432 12.02 -14.69 -18.93
C LEU A 432 13.31 -15.39 -19.40
N PHE A 433 14.43 -14.66 -19.47
CA PHE A 433 15.69 -15.18 -19.98
C PHE A 433 16.37 -16.19 -19.05
N LYS A 434 16.08 -16.15 -17.74
CA LYS A 434 16.44 -17.20 -16.78
C LYS A 434 15.85 -18.57 -17.13
N LYS A 435 14.74 -18.61 -17.88
CA LYS A 435 14.17 -19.87 -18.37
C LYS A 435 14.90 -20.33 -19.63
N PRO A 436 15.15 -21.64 -19.81
CA PRO A 436 15.70 -22.14 -21.07
C PRO A 436 14.72 -21.93 -22.23
N PRO A 437 15.18 -21.83 -23.49
CA PRO A 437 14.36 -21.50 -24.65
C PRO A 437 13.02 -22.25 -24.74
N ALA A 438 13.03 -23.58 -24.57
CA ALA A 438 11.81 -24.41 -24.63
C ALA A 438 10.84 -24.26 -23.43
N LYS A 439 11.19 -23.48 -22.39
CA LYS A 439 10.37 -23.21 -21.19
C LYS A 439 9.94 -21.74 -21.07
N ARG A 440 10.46 -20.87 -21.93
CA ARG A 440 9.86 -19.56 -22.23
C ARG A 440 8.62 -19.90 -23.05
N GLY A 441 7.40 -19.54 -22.64
CA GLY A 441 6.21 -19.88 -23.44
C GLY A 441 6.37 -19.45 -24.90
N SER A 442 5.87 -20.23 -25.86
CA SER A 442 6.10 -20.03 -27.31
C SER A 442 5.84 -18.59 -27.73
N ASN A 443 6.80 -17.91 -28.37
CA ASN A 443 6.77 -16.64 -29.14
C ASN A 443 5.86 -15.47 -28.70
N GLN A 444 5.04 -15.60 -27.67
CA GLN A 444 3.99 -14.69 -27.24
C GLN A 444 4.53 -13.96 -26.01
N LEU A 445 5.37 -12.97 -26.27
CA LEU A 445 5.84 -12.09 -25.20
C LEU A 445 4.64 -11.29 -24.66
N PRO A 446 4.46 -11.19 -23.33
CA PRO A 446 3.46 -10.32 -22.74
C PRO A 446 3.87 -8.85 -22.92
N PHE A 447 2.90 -7.93 -22.93
CA PHE A 447 3.19 -6.50 -22.98
C PHE A 447 3.92 -5.98 -21.74
N SER A 448 3.86 -6.70 -20.61
CA SER A 448 4.56 -6.30 -19.37
C SER A 448 6.09 -6.26 -19.46
N VAL A 449 6.62 -6.72 -20.60
CA VAL A 449 8.02 -6.75 -20.98
C VAL A 449 8.40 -5.48 -21.74
N PHE A 450 7.45 -4.63 -22.10
CA PHE A 450 7.66 -3.41 -22.88
C PHE A 450 7.02 -2.21 -22.16
N PRO A 451 7.61 -1.01 -22.28
CA PRO A 451 6.95 0.19 -21.82
C PRO A 451 5.73 0.52 -22.73
N PRO A 452 4.69 1.17 -22.19
CA PRO A 452 3.59 1.68 -23.00
C PRO A 452 4.08 2.77 -23.96
N LEU A 453 3.63 2.71 -25.23
CA LEU A 453 4.04 3.63 -26.28
C LEU A 453 2.99 4.74 -26.47
N TRP A 454 2.89 5.65 -25.51
CA TRP A 454 1.88 6.72 -25.50
C TRP A 454 1.85 7.57 -26.79
N ASN A 455 2.97 7.67 -27.51
CA ASN A 455 3.08 8.37 -28.79
C ASN A 455 2.40 7.67 -29.99
N GLN A 456 1.91 6.44 -29.83
CA GLN A 456 1.17 5.72 -30.88
C GLN A 456 -0.35 5.87 -30.75
N ILE A 457 -0.84 6.58 -29.72
CA ILE A 457 -2.27 6.83 -29.53
C ILE A 457 -2.86 7.51 -30.77
N GLY A 458 -4.09 7.12 -31.13
CA GLY A 458 -4.80 7.58 -32.32
C GLY A 458 -4.56 6.74 -33.57
N LYS A 459 -3.46 5.96 -33.63
CA LYS A 459 -3.13 5.12 -34.78
C LYS A 459 -4.02 3.87 -34.88
N SER A 460 -4.17 3.38 -36.11
CA SER A 460 -4.79 2.08 -36.36
C SER A 460 -3.86 0.93 -35.88
N PRO A 461 -4.38 -0.26 -35.54
CA PRO A 461 -3.53 -1.42 -35.27
C PRO A 461 -2.57 -1.72 -36.41
N MET A 462 -2.98 -1.53 -37.67
CA MET A 462 -2.12 -1.79 -38.84
C MET A 462 -0.86 -0.92 -38.85
N GLU A 463 -0.94 0.33 -38.39
CA GLU A 463 0.21 1.22 -38.27
C GLU A 463 1.04 0.95 -37.02
N ALA A 464 0.38 0.58 -35.92
CA ALA A 464 1.01 0.52 -34.61
C ALA A 464 1.68 -0.85 -34.34
N VAL A 465 1.04 -1.97 -34.73
CA VAL A 465 1.53 -3.35 -34.57
C VAL A 465 2.94 -3.60 -35.13
N PRO A 466 3.32 -3.08 -36.32
CA PRO A 466 4.68 -3.24 -36.85
C PRO A 466 5.78 -2.76 -35.91
N ILE A 467 5.52 -1.72 -35.11
CA ILE A 467 6.49 -1.18 -34.14
C ILE A 467 6.73 -2.21 -33.03
N TRP A 468 5.68 -2.80 -32.48
CA TRP A 468 5.79 -3.87 -31.47
C TRP A 468 6.48 -5.11 -32.02
N HIS A 469 6.15 -5.53 -33.24
CA HIS A 469 6.83 -6.67 -33.89
C HIS A 469 8.31 -6.40 -34.11
N SER A 470 8.68 -5.17 -34.51
CA SER A 470 10.09 -4.76 -34.63
C SER A 470 10.82 -4.86 -33.28
N MET A 471 10.22 -4.34 -32.20
CA MET A 471 10.78 -4.43 -30.85
C MET A 471 10.92 -5.88 -30.38
N LYS A 472 9.90 -6.71 -30.60
CA LYS A 472 9.89 -8.14 -30.30
C LYS A 472 11.02 -8.85 -31.03
N ASN A 473 11.17 -8.63 -32.33
CA ASN A 473 12.18 -9.28 -33.15
C ASN A 473 13.60 -8.90 -32.73
N ARG A 474 13.83 -7.62 -32.39
CA ARG A 474 15.12 -7.18 -31.84
C ARG A 474 15.44 -7.86 -30.52
N LEU A 475 14.48 -7.95 -29.59
CA LEU A 475 14.68 -8.67 -28.33
C LEU A 475 14.98 -10.16 -28.54
N LEU A 476 14.29 -10.81 -29.49
CA LEU A 476 14.52 -12.22 -29.81
C LEU A 476 15.88 -12.46 -30.48
N GLN A 477 16.30 -11.58 -31.40
CA GLN A 477 17.64 -11.62 -31.99
C GLN A 477 18.71 -11.52 -30.89
N ILE A 478 18.61 -10.48 -30.08
CA ILE A 478 19.49 -10.23 -28.93
C ILE A 478 19.53 -11.45 -27.99
N ALA A 479 18.40 -12.11 -27.73
CA ALA A 479 18.32 -13.29 -26.88
C ALA A 479 18.95 -14.57 -27.48
N ASN A 480 18.99 -14.68 -28.82
CA ASN A 480 19.54 -15.84 -29.52
C ASN A 480 21.08 -15.77 -29.63
N TYR A 481 21.67 -14.57 -29.58
CA TYR A 481 23.12 -14.37 -29.65
C TYR A 481 23.84 -14.50 -28.29
N CYS A 482 23.12 -14.62 -27.16
CA CYS A 482 23.74 -14.58 -25.84
C CYS A 482 23.73 -15.91 -25.09
N ASP A 483 24.93 -16.41 -24.83
CA ASP A 483 25.18 -17.35 -23.74
C ASP A 483 24.89 -16.72 -22.37
N SER A 484 24.56 -17.56 -21.39
CA SER A 484 24.01 -17.15 -20.08
C SER A 484 24.81 -16.10 -19.27
N SER A 485 26.10 -15.90 -19.53
CA SER A 485 26.95 -14.87 -18.90
C SER A 485 26.82 -13.48 -19.55
N GLN A 486 26.45 -13.41 -20.83
CA GLN A 486 26.27 -12.17 -21.59
C GLN A 486 24.86 -11.59 -21.47
N ALA A 487 23.90 -12.33 -20.92
CA ALA A 487 22.55 -11.84 -20.62
C ALA A 487 22.57 -10.60 -19.69
N LEU A 488 23.57 -10.47 -18.83
CA LEU A 488 23.72 -9.31 -17.93
C LEU A 488 24.25 -8.06 -18.65
N SER A 489 25.19 -8.22 -19.59
CA SER A 489 25.69 -7.12 -20.43
C SER A 489 24.63 -6.68 -21.44
N LEU A 490 23.80 -7.61 -21.91
CA LEU A 490 22.64 -7.38 -22.75
C LEU A 490 21.54 -6.62 -22.00
N MET A 491 21.30 -6.91 -20.72
CA MET A 491 20.40 -6.12 -19.88
C MET A 491 20.94 -4.70 -19.64
N GLN A 492 22.26 -4.53 -19.50
CA GLN A 492 22.90 -3.21 -19.45
C GLN A 492 22.85 -2.49 -20.80
N HIS A 493 23.00 -3.22 -21.91
CA HIS A 493 22.88 -2.68 -23.26
C HIS A 493 21.44 -2.30 -23.60
N LEU A 494 20.44 -3.08 -23.19
CA LEU A 494 19.02 -2.75 -23.31
C LEU A 494 18.64 -1.53 -22.47
N LYS A 495 19.22 -1.37 -21.27
CA LYS A 495 19.11 -0.11 -20.50
C LYS A 495 19.73 1.08 -21.24
N SER A 496 20.78 0.86 -22.03
CA SER A 496 21.44 1.90 -22.85
C SER A 496 20.83 2.11 -24.24
N CYS A 497 20.01 1.18 -24.73
CA CYS A 497 19.38 1.28 -26.04
C CYS A 497 18.43 2.49 -26.06
N SER A 498 18.58 3.33 -27.08
CA SER A 498 17.79 4.56 -27.30
C SER A 498 16.27 4.36 -27.39
N TYR A 499 15.77 3.12 -27.53
CA TYR A 499 14.34 2.79 -27.45
C TYR A 499 13.80 2.72 -26.03
N TRP A 500 14.68 2.47 -25.06
CA TRP A 500 14.43 2.40 -23.63
C TRP A 500 14.96 3.61 -22.88
N SER A 501 15.75 4.46 -23.56
CA SER A 501 16.36 5.62 -22.92
C SER A 501 15.29 6.57 -22.40
N GLU A 502 15.58 7.14 -21.23
CA GLU A 502 14.86 8.22 -20.56
C GLU A 502 14.50 9.37 -21.51
N ASP A 503 15.18 9.48 -22.65
CA ASP A 503 15.06 10.54 -23.64
C ASP A 503 14.03 10.29 -24.75
N ALA A 504 13.80 9.07 -25.24
CA ALA A 504 12.97 8.88 -26.45
C ALA A 504 11.45 8.98 -26.20
N LEU A 505 11.01 8.66 -24.98
CA LEU A 505 9.63 8.86 -24.55
C LEU A 505 9.34 10.35 -24.23
N TRP A 506 10.33 11.12 -23.75
CA TRP A 506 10.12 12.48 -23.21
C TRP A 506 10.66 13.62 -24.07
N LYS A 507 11.56 13.33 -25.02
CA LYS A 507 11.84 14.22 -26.16
C LYS A 507 10.72 14.18 -27.20
N ASN A 508 9.68 13.38 -26.98
CA ASN A 508 8.49 13.41 -27.82
C ASN A 508 7.72 14.71 -27.54
N PRO A 509 7.69 15.68 -28.48
CA PRO A 509 7.04 16.96 -28.27
C PRO A 509 5.56 16.81 -27.95
N ILE A 510 4.93 15.69 -28.35
CA ILE A 510 3.54 15.36 -28.03
C ILE A 510 3.38 15.23 -26.52
N LEU A 511 4.17 14.41 -25.82
CA LEU A 511 4.06 14.23 -24.35
C LEU A 511 4.48 15.48 -23.55
N ARG A 512 5.21 16.41 -24.16
CA ARG A 512 5.57 17.72 -23.59
C ARG A 512 4.48 18.79 -23.81
N ASN A 513 3.69 18.62 -24.89
CA ASN A 513 2.60 19.50 -25.30
C ASN A 513 1.21 18.85 -25.08
N LEU A 514 1.13 17.73 -24.35
CA LEU A 514 -0.16 17.17 -23.97
C LEU A 514 -0.67 18.03 -22.83
N ASP A 515 -1.47 19.03 -23.16
CA ASP A 515 -2.33 19.69 -22.20
C ASP A 515 -3.15 18.61 -21.45
N TYR A 516 -3.17 18.75 -20.14
CA TYR A 516 -3.55 17.72 -19.17
C TYR A 516 -5.03 17.31 -19.21
N GLU A 517 -5.85 18.01 -19.99
CA GLU A 517 -7.23 17.63 -20.27
C GLU A 517 -7.34 16.33 -21.11
N THR A 518 -6.21 15.80 -21.59
CA THR A 518 -6.21 14.74 -22.60
C THR A 518 -6.12 13.30 -22.08
N LEU A 519 -5.55 13.00 -20.90
CA LEU A 519 -5.45 11.61 -20.41
C LEU A 519 -6.37 11.35 -19.20
N VAL A 520 -7.43 10.60 -19.44
CA VAL A 520 -8.45 10.32 -18.43
C VAL A 520 -8.24 8.93 -17.83
N PRO A 521 -8.14 8.78 -16.49
CA PRO A 521 -8.05 7.48 -15.86
C PRO A 521 -9.36 6.70 -16.04
N VAL A 522 -9.25 5.44 -16.47
CA VAL A 522 -10.38 4.55 -16.73
C VAL A 522 -10.23 3.24 -15.99
N PHE A 523 -11.36 2.72 -15.53
CA PHE A 523 -11.49 1.36 -15.01
C PHE A 523 -12.02 0.45 -16.10
N ILE A 524 -11.32 -0.65 -16.35
CA ILE A 524 -11.61 -1.61 -17.42
C ILE A 524 -12.01 -2.94 -16.82
N GLU A 525 -13.09 -3.54 -17.33
CA GLU A 525 -13.58 -4.86 -16.96
C GLU A 525 -13.56 -5.77 -18.19
N LEU A 526 -12.84 -6.89 -18.11
CA LEU A 526 -12.85 -7.88 -19.18
C LEU A 526 -14.16 -8.66 -19.14
N ILE A 527 -14.83 -8.74 -20.28
CA ILE A 527 -16.08 -9.49 -20.43
C ILE A 527 -15.78 -10.89 -20.99
N GLY A 528 -14.84 -10.97 -21.93
CA GLY A 528 -14.40 -12.24 -22.52
C GLY A 528 -13.42 -13.02 -21.65
N LYS A 529 -13.28 -14.33 -21.94
CA LYS A 529 -12.26 -15.18 -21.31
C LYS A 529 -10.86 -14.83 -21.84
N GLY A 530 -9.93 -14.50 -20.95
CA GLY A 530 -8.52 -14.35 -21.29
C GLY A 530 -7.75 -13.64 -20.20
N LYS A 531 -6.43 -13.61 -20.32
CA LYS A 531 -5.56 -12.88 -19.40
C LYS A 531 -4.87 -11.75 -20.16
N VAL A 532 -4.95 -10.55 -19.62
CA VAL A 532 -4.26 -9.37 -20.13
C VAL A 532 -3.05 -9.08 -19.23
N SER A 533 -1.96 -8.61 -19.83
CA SER A 533 -0.77 -8.15 -19.11
C SER A 533 -0.83 -6.66 -18.83
N SER A 534 -0.16 -6.18 -17.77
CA SER A 534 0.14 -4.75 -17.60
C SER A 534 0.81 -4.19 -18.86
N TYR A 535 0.60 -2.89 -19.11
CA TYR A 535 1.12 -2.14 -20.26
C TYR A 535 0.56 -2.56 -21.63
N ALA A 536 -0.50 -3.37 -21.65
CA ALA A 536 -1.20 -3.69 -22.88
C ALA A 536 -1.95 -2.46 -23.44
N PRO A 537 -1.89 -2.20 -24.75
CA PRO A 537 -2.73 -1.20 -25.41
C PRO A 537 -4.20 -1.66 -25.41
N PHE A 538 -5.14 -0.73 -25.52
CA PHE A 538 -6.54 -1.06 -25.80
C PHE A 538 -7.13 -0.14 -26.87
N PHE A 539 -8.10 -0.69 -27.60
CA PHE A 539 -8.63 -0.11 -28.83
C PHE A 539 -10.13 0.11 -28.73
N LEU A 540 -10.63 1.12 -29.44
CA LEU A 540 -12.06 1.22 -29.72
C LEU A 540 -12.49 0.13 -30.71
N PRO A 541 -13.67 -0.46 -30.52
CA PRO A 541 -14.23 -1.44 -31.43
C PRO A 541 -14.55 -0.79 -32.78
N GLY A 542 -14.38 -1.55 -33.87
CA GLY A 542 -14.94 -1.19 -35.17
C GLY A 542 -16.38 -1.69 -35.34
N ASP A 543 -17.05 -1.33 -36.43
CA ASP A 543 -18.45 -1.72 -36.69
C ASP A 543 -18.66 -3.25 -36.71
N GLN A 544 -17.64 -3.99 -37.16
CA GLN A 544 -17.67 -5.45 -37.23
C GLN A 544 -17.60 -6.13 -35.85
N ASP A 545 -17.11 -5.42 -34.83
CA ASP A 545 -16.88 -5.96 -33.50
C ASP A 545 -18.16 -5.99 -32.63
N ALA A 546 -19.27 -5.40 -33.08
CA ALA A 546 -20.54 -5.37 -32.35
C ALA A 546 -21.00 -6.78 -31.92
N SER A 547 -20.78 -7.78 -32.77
CA SER A 547 -21.12 -9.19 -32.50
C SER A 547 -20.29 -9.84 -31.38
N LEU A 548 -19.11 -9.30 -31.06
CA LEU A 548 -18.23 -9.84 -30.01
C LEU A 548 -18.77 -9.57 -28.61
N PHE A 549 -19.45 -8.43 -28.44
CA PHE A 549 -20.00 -8.02 -27.15
C PHE A 549 -21.27 -8.78 -26.77
N SER A 550 -22.01 -9.30 -27.75
CA SER A 550 -23.15 -10.20 -27.49
C SER A 550 -22.73 -11.66 -27.29
N THR A 551 -21.71 -12.12 -28.03
CA THR A 551 -21.25 -13.52 -27.97
C THR A 551 -20.16 -13.78 -26.94
N PHE A 552 -19.52 -12.72 -26.43
CA PHE A 552 -18.36 -12.76 -25.53
C PHE A 552 -17.17 -13.56 -26.08
N LYS A 553 -17.06 -13.65 -27.41
CA LYS A 553 -15.99 -14.36 -28.11
C LYS A 553 -14.79 -13.45 -28.39
N LYS A 554 -13.65 -14.07 -28.67
CA LYS A 554 -12.43 -13.37 -29.07
C LYS A 554 -12.47 -13.08 -30.58
N SER A 555 -11.73 -12.05 -30.99
CA SER A 555 -11.53 -11.70 -32.41
C SER A 555 -10.06 -11.67 -32.77
N SER A 556 -9.74 -11.99 -34.03
CA SER A 556 -8.42 -11.82 -34.63
C SER A 556 -8.36 -10.66 -35.63
N GLN A 557 -9.49 -9.99 -35.88
CA GLN A 557 -9.56 -8.87 -36.82
C GLN A 557 -8.75 -7.67 -36.32
N MET A 558 -8.18 -6.89 -37.25
CA MET A 558 -7.40 -5.68 -36.93
C MET A 558 -7.96 -4.41 -37.58
N GLN A 559 -8.86 -4.54 -38.55
CA GLN A 559 -9.41 -3.41 -39.31
C GLN A 559 -10.44 -2.63 -38.49
N GLY A 560 -10.56 -1.32 -38.75
CA GLY A 560 -11.58 -0.45 -38.15
C GLY A 560 -11.37 -0.06 -36.69
N ARG A 561 -10.31 -0.54 -36.04
CA ARG A 561 -9.99 -0.22 -34.64
C ARG A 561 -9.04 0.97 -34.54
N LYS A 562 -9.14 1.72 -33.43
CA LYS A 562 -8.24 2.84 -33.13
C LYS A 562 -7.64 2.68 -31.74
N LEU A 563 -6.32 2.89 -31.62
CA LEU A 563 -5.62 2.83 -30.35
C LEU A 563 -5.99 4.06 -29.52
N VAL A 564 -6.51 3.86 -28.31
CA VAL A 564 -7.00 4.99 -27.48
C VAL A 564 -6.28 5.09 -26.14
N GLY A 565 -5.64 4.01 -25.69
CA GLY A 565 -4.98 4.05 -24.41
C GLY A 565 -4.18 2.81 -24.05
N TYR A 566 -3.63 2.85 -22.84
CA TYR A 566 -2.82 1.77 -22.26
C TYR A 566 -3.29 1.42 -20.86
N ILE A 567 -3.13 0.15 -20.53
CA ILE A 567 -3.36 -0.39 -19.19
C ILE A 567 -2.10 -0.19 -18.34
N THR A 568 -2.24 0.40 -17.16
CA THR A 568 -1.12 0.55 -16.19
C THR A 568 -1.04 -0.67 -15.28
N GLN A 569 -2.19 -1.10 -14.73
CA GLN A 569 -2.27 -2.19 -13.77
C GLN A 569 -3.35 -3.21 -14.16
N THR A 570 -2.99 -4.51 -14.13
CA THR A 570 -3.94 -5.63 -14.33
C THR A 570 -4.03 -6.48 -13.08
N SER A 571 -5.25 -6.79 -12.63
CA SER A 571 -5.45 -7.74 -11.53
C SER A 571 -6.82 -8.41 -11.56
N TYR A 572 -6.92 -9.61 -11.00
CA TYR A 572 -8.21 -10.30 -10.86
C TYR A 572 -9.00 -9.67 -9.70
N SER A 573 -10.14 -9.03 -9.96
CA SER A 573 -10.96 -8.42 -8.90
C SER A 573 -11.66 -9.48 -8.08
N PHE A 574 -11.48 -9.42 -6.75
CA PHE A 574 -12.21 -10.30 -5.84
C PHE A 574 -13.69 -9.89 -5.70
N ALA A 575 -13.99 -8.60 -5.86
CA ALA A 575 -15.37 -8.10 -5.83
C ALA A 575 -16.17 -8.54 -7.05
N LYS A 576 -15.60 -8.35 -8.26
CA LYS A 576 -16.30 -8.57 -9.53
C LYS A 576 -16.16 -10.00 -10.07
N GLY A 577 -15.17 -10.76 -9.60
CA GLY A 577 -14.95 -12.14 -10.05
C GLY A 577 -14.38 -12.28 -11.46
N CYS A 578 -13.93 -11.18 -12.07
CA CYS A 578 -13.32 -11.11 -13.40
C CYS A 578 -11.96 -10.41 -13.35
N ILE A 579 -11.24 -10.39 -14.47
CA ILE A 579 -10.02 -9.58 -14.59
C ILE A 579 -10.44 -8.14 -14.85
N CYS A 580 -9.96 -7.26 -14.00
CA CYS A 580 -10.12 -5.82 -14.19
C CYS A 580 -8.75 -5.19 -14.40
N CYS A 581 -8.77 -3.98 -14.96
CA CYS A 581 -7.58 -3.21 -15.23
C CYS A 581 -7.81 -1.74 -14.89
N ILE A 582 -6.76 -1.05 -14.52
CA ILE A 582 -6.70 0.41 -14.49
C ILE A 582 -5.87 0.84 -15.69
N GLY A 583 -6.32 1.86 -16.41
CA GLY A 583 -5.62 2.41 -17.56
C GLY A 583 -5.96 3.87 -17.79
N TYR A 584 -5.43 4.43 -18.87
CA TYR A 584 -5.68 5.81 -19.28
C TYR A 584 -6.13 5.87 -20.73
N ILE A 585 -7.11 6.71 -21.02
CA ILE A 585 -7.69 6.93 -22.34
C ILE A 585 -7.49 8.39 -22.79
N PHE A 586 -7.37 8.62 -24.09
CA PHE A 586 -7.32 9.98 -24.65
C PHE A 586 -8.73 10.62 -24.73
N SER A 587 -8.89 11.83 -24.17
CA SER A 587 -10.11 12.55 -23.76
C SER A 587 -11.22 12.73 -24.81
N ILE A 588 -10.93 12.51 -26.09
CA ILE A 588 -11.87 12.71 -27.20
C ILE A 588 -13.12 11.79 -27.11
N HIS A 589 -13.10 10.81 -26.21
CA HIS A 589 -14.21 9.89 -25.98
C HIS A 589 -14.41 9.66 -24.48
N GLN A 590 -15.33 10.36 -23.79
CA GLN A 590 -16.28 9.73 -22.83
C GLN A 590 -17.07 10.67 -21.89
N THR A 591 -18.37 10.39 -21.86
CA THR A 591 -19.33 10.59 -20.75
C THR A 591 -19.12 9.52 -19.66
N GLY A 592 -19.66 9.69 -18.45
CA GLY A 592 -19.45 8.79 -17.29
C GLY A 592 -20.01 7.34 -17.39
N GLU A 593 -20.47 6.93 -18.57
CA GLU A 593 -21.06 5.62 -18.83
C GLU A 593 -20.03 4.55 -19.23
N TRP A 594 -20.43 3.27 -19.18
CA TRP A 594 -19.59 2.17 -19.64
C TRP A 594 -19.51 2.13 -21.17
N GLN A 595 -18.32 2.18 -21.72
CA GLN A 595 -18.08 2.08 -23.17
C GLN A 595 -17.39 0.77 -23.57
N PRO A 596 -17.73 0.21 -24.73
CA PRO A 596 -17.10 -0.99 -25.24
C PRO A 596 -15.67 -0.71 -25.73
N ILE A 597 -14.74 -1.59 -25.35
CA ILE A 597 -13.34 -1.55 -25.79
C ILE A 597 -12.83 -2.97 -26.07
N ILE A 598 -11.69 -3.04 -26.73
CA ILE A 598 -11.07 -4.32 -27.10
C ILE A 598 -9.60 -4.32 -26.71
N VAL A 599 -9.15 -5.41 -26.09
CA VAL A 599 -7.81 -5.53 -25.54
C VAL A 599 -7.09 -6.75 -26.14
N PRO A 600 -5.89 -6.61 -26.75
CA PRO A 600 -5.09 -7.72 -27.19
C PRO A 600 -4.53 -8.50 -26.00
N ARG A 601 -4.44 -9.82 -26.16
CA ARG A 601 -3.90 -10.71 -25.13
C ARG A 601 -2.37 -10.65 -25.01
N THR A 602 -1.70 -10.54 -26.15
CA THR A 602 -0.24 -10.67 -26.30
C THR A 602 0.27 -9.74 -27.39
N ILE A 603 1.58 -9.52 -27.45
CA ILE A 603 2.22 -8.64 -28.46
C ILE A 603 2.03 -9.10 -29.90
N ASP A 604 1.61 -10.34 -30.13
CA ASP A 604 1.35 -10.89 -31.47
C ASP A 604 0.01 -10.43 -32.05
N PHE A 605 -0.83 -9.77 -31.24
CA PHE A 605 -2.16 -9.31 -31.62
C PHE A 605 -3.04 -10.40 -32.27
N ALA A 606 -2.77 -11.68 -31.98
CA ALA A 606 -3.49 -12.82 -32.54
C ALA A 606 -4.91 -12.97 -31.98
N GLU A 607 -5.10 -12.56 -30.71
CA GLU A 607 -6.38 -12.64 -30.02
C GLU A 607 -6.67 -11.32 -29.31
N PHE A 608 -7.86 -10.80 -29.58
CA PHE A 608 -8.44 -9.64 -28.94
C PHE A 608 -9.65 -10.03 -28.10
N ILE A 609 -9.72 -9.47 -26.89
CA ILE A 609 -10.72 -9.79 -25.86
C ILE A 609 -11.66 -8.59 -25.73
N PRO A 610 -13.00 -8.80 -25.80
CA PRO A 610 -13.96 -7.74 -25.54
C PRO A 610 -13.96 -7.34 -24.06
N ALA A 611 -13.96 -6.04 -23.81
CA ALA A 611 -13.94 -5.42 -22.50
C ALA A 611 -14.84 -4.18 -22.48
N LYS A 612 -15.14 -3.67 -21.29
CA LYS A 612 -15.82 -2.38 -21.12
C LYS A 612 -14.98 -1.47 -20.25
N CYS A 613 -14.98 -0.17 -20.53
CA CYS A 613 -14.29 0.84 -19.73
C CYS A 613 -15.26 1.89 -19.21
N ARG A 614 -14.92 2.51 -18.09
CA ARG A 614 -15.64 3.66 -17.52
C ARG A 614 -14.63 4.64 -16.94
N LYS A 615 -14.89 5.94 -17.05
CA LYS A 615 -14.12 6.99 -16.38
C LYS A 615 -14.09 6.75 -14.85
N LEU A 616 -12.91 6.85 -14.24
CA LEU A 616 -12.77 6.88 -12.80
C LEU A 616 -13.14 8.28 -12.27
N ASN A 617 -13.93 8.36 -11.20
CA ASN A 617 -14.31 9.64 -10.60
C ASN A 617 -13.07 10.32 -10.02
N THR A 618 -12.68 11.46 -10.60
CA THR A 618 -11.43 12.16 -10.31
C THR A 618 -11.42 12.93 -8.99
N GLU A 619 -12.59 13.24 -8.44
CA GLU A 619 -12.79 14.11 -7.27
C GLU A 619 -12.22 13.54 -5.95
N PHE A 620 -11.89 12.24 -5.87
CA PHE A 620 -11.35 11.58 -4.67
C PHE A 620 -10.20 10.60 -4.97
N LEU A 621 -9.50 10.81 -6.09
CA LEU A 621 -8.56 9.82 -6.67
C LEU A 621 -7.24 9.68 -5.94
N PHE A 622 -6.80 10.73 -5.27
CA PHE A 622 -5.43 10.84 -4.86
C PHE A 622 -5.33 10.39 -3.40
N ASP A 623 -4.68 9.24 -3.18
CA ASP A 623 -4.38 8.74 -1.86
C ASP A 623 -2.99 8.08 -1.94
N PHE A 624 -2.06 8.54 -1.11
CA PHE A 624 -0.80 7.84 -0.81
C PHE A 624 -1.08 6.62 0.08
#